data_AF-A0A9P5UGT9-F1
#
_entry.id   AF-A0A9P5UGT9-F1
#
_cell.length_a   1.000
_cell.length_b   1.000
_cell.length_c   1.000
_cell.angle_alpha   90.00
_cell.angle_beta   90.00
_cell.angle_gamma   90.00
#
_symmetry.space_group_name_H-M   'P 1'
#
loop_
_entity.id
_entity.type
_entity.pdbx_description
1 polymer ?
#
loop_
_entity_poly.entity_id
_entity_poly.type
_entity_poly.pdbx_seq_one_letter_code
_entity_poly.pdbx_strand_id
1 'polypeptide(L)'
;MTSQQFAIEGDIETTGITILSDAIDAAVLGLGDRDDDFRAVASSGLLPVTGHLVDQLPEALDRILLVLWSCLGDTEDALSSSVGAVMKLLGKIVVYDKLIEILANETVFLPLNTLRPYFPFSNILLPTSVRLSIVKTLHSFLAVESLPRTDLCVLPSPLISNSHY
;
A
#
# COMPACT_ATOMS: atom_id res chain seq x y z
N MET A 1 21.01 -30.81 -28.31
CA MET A 1 19.58 -30.53 -28.03
C MET A 1 19.37 -29.70 -26.75
N THR A 2 20.32 -29.68 -25.80
CA THR A 2 20.20 -28.97 -24.52
C THR A 2 20.37 -27.44 -24.60
N SER A 3 21.17 -26.94 -25.55
CA SER A 3 21.47 -25.50 -25.66
C SER A 3 20.31 -24.65 -26.20
N GLN A 4 19.41 -25.26 -26.98
CA GLN A 4 18.26 -24.54 -27.54
C GLN A 4 17.16 -24.40 -26.48
N GLN A 5 16.92 -25.44 -25.67
CA GLN A 5 15.92 -25.45 -24.58
C GLN A 5 16.18 -24.35 -23.52
N PHE A 6 17.44 -24.15 -23.12
CA PHE A 6 17.81 -23.09 -22.17
C PHE A 6 17.62 -21.67 -22.73
N ALA A 7 17.80 -21.48 -24.04
CA ALA A 7 17.61 -20.19 -24.68
C ALA A 7 16.13 -19.80 -24.77
N ILE A 8 15.23 -20.77 -25.02
CA ILE A 8 13.77 -20.53 -25.04
C ILE A 8 13.23 -20.23 -23.64
N GLU A 9 13.73 -20.93 -22.61
CA GLU A 9 13.31 -20.71 -21.21
C GLU A 9 13.65 -19.27 -20.75
N GLY A 10 14.87 -18.79 -21.04
CA GLY A 10 15.29 -17.43 -20.69
C GLY A 10 14.56 -16.33 -21.48
N ASP A 11 14.17 -16.61 -22.72
CA ASP A 11 13.41 -15.65 -23.55
C ASP A 11 11.95 -15.51 -23.06
N ILE A 12 11.34 -16.61 -22.61
CA ILE A 12 10.00 -16.63 -22.01
C ILE A 12 10.00 -15.92 -20.65
N GLU A 13 11.01 -16.17 -19.81
CA GLU A 13 11.13 -15.52 -18.50
C GLU A 13 11.31 -14.00 -18.64
N THR A 14 12.18 -13.57 -19.56
CA THR A 14 12.38 -12.15 -19.87
C THR A 14 11.09 -11.51 -20.39
N THR A 15 10.38 -12.19 -21.30
CA THR A 15 9.10 -11.72 -21.83
C THR A 15 8.05 -11.59 -20.71
N GLY A 16 7.96 -12.56 -19.80
CA GLY A 16 7.04 -12.52 -18.67
C GLY A 16 7.28 -11.33 -17.73
N ILE A 17 8.54 -11.05 -17.41
CA ILE A 17 8.92 -9.90 -16.58
C ILE A 17 8.55 -8.58 -17.29
N THR A 18 8.77 -8.46 -18.60
CA THR A 18 8.40 -7.25 -19.35
C THR A 18 6.89 -7.00 -19.32
N ILE A 19 6.07 -8.04 -19.53
CA ILE A 19 4.60 -7.92 -19.48
C ILE A 19 4.15 -7.53 -18.07
N LEU A 20 4.75 -8.11 -17.04
CA LEU A 20 4.46 -7.75 -15.66
C LEU A 20 4.80 -6.28 -15.39
N SER A 21 5.96 -5.81 -15.85
CA SER A 21 6.37 -4.40 -15.73
C SER A 21 5.37 -3.48 -16.41
N ASP A 22 4.99 -3.75 -17.66
CA ASP A 22 4.04 -2.92 -18.40
C ASP A 22 2.66 -2.88 -17.71
N ALA A 23 2.22 -4.02 -17.17
CA ALA A 23 0.98 -4.11 -16.40
C ALA A 23 1.04 -3.30 -15.09
N ILE A 24 2.18 -3.30 -14.41
CA ILE A 24 2.41 -2.49 -13.21
C ILE A 24 2.41 -1.01 -13.57
N ASP A 25 3.09 -0.61 -14.63
CA ASP A 25 3.12 0.79 -15.07
C ASP A 25 1.72 1.30 -15.41
N ALA A 26 0.92 0.49 -16.12
CA ALA A 26 -0.48 0.81 -16.39
C ALA A 26 -1.32 0.91 -15.10
N ALA A 27 -1.10 0.01 -14.13
CA ALA A 27 -1.79 0.05 -12.85
C ALA A 27 -1.39 1.26 -12.00
N VAL A 28 -0.11 1.66 -12.01
CA VAL A 28 0.37 2.87 -11.32
C VAL A 28 -0.30 4.13 -11.89
N LEU A 29 -0.46 4.19 -13.22
CA LEU A 29 -1.22 5.27 -13.86
C LEU A 29 -2.68 5.28 -13.41
N GLY A 30 -3.34 4.11 -13.37
CA GLY A 30 -4.73 3.98 -12.91
C GLY A 30 -4.92 4.28 -11.40
N LEU A 31 -3.93 3.98 -10.57
CA LEU A 31 -3.93 4.35 -9.15
C LEU A 31 -3.86 5.87 -8.95
N GLY A 32 -3.18 6.59 -9.85
CA GLY A 32 -3.10 8.05 -9.84
C GLY A 32 -4.30 8.76 -10.48
N ASP A 33 -5.33 8.02 -10.91
CA ASP A 33 -6.49 8.62 -11.57
C ASP A 33 -7.36 9.43 -10.58
N ARG A 34 -8.07 10.43 -11.11
CA ARG A 34 -8.97 11.29 -10.34
C ARG A 34 -10.26 10.55 -9.97
N ASP A 35 -10.67 9.62 -10.82
CA ASP A 35 -11.88 8.84 -10.65
C ASP A 35 -11.65 7.67 -9.68
N ASP A 36 -12.49 7.62 -8.65
CA ASP A 36 -12.42 6.64 -7.58
C ASP A 36 -12.57 5.21 -8.10
N ASP A 37 -13.40 4.99 -9.11
CA ASP A 37 -13.66 3.66 -9.65
C ASP A 37 -12.43 3.13 -10.40
N PHE A 38 -11.71 3.98 -11.13
CA PHE A 38 -10.48 3.61 -11.81
C PHE A 38 -9.37 3.26 -10.81
N ARG A 39 -9.23 4.05 -9.73
CA ARG A 39 -8.29 3.73 -8.64
C ARG A 39 -8.63 2.40 -7.98
N ALA A 40 -9.91 2.13 -7.72
CA ALA A 40 -10.36 0.89 -7.10
C ALA A 40 -10.07 -0.34 -7.98
N VAL A 41 -10.28 -0.23 -9.28
CA VAL A 41 -9.99 -1.29 -10.27
C VAL A 41 -8.49 -1.52 -10.37
N ALA A 42 -7.69 -0.47 -10.53
CA ALA A 42 -6.23 -0.57 -10.63
C ALA A 42 -5.64 -1.23 -9.37
N SER A 43 -6.08 -0.80 -8.19
CA SER A 43 -5.66 -1.39 -6.92
C SER A 43 -6.02 -2.88 -6.81
N SER A 44 -7.25 -3.24 -7.18
CA SER A 44 -7.70 -4.64 -7.15
C SER A 44 -6.97 -5.51 -8.16
N GLY A 45 -6.60 -4.96 -9.32
CA GLY A 45 -5.85 -5.64 -10.37
C GLY A 45 -4.44 -6.05 -9.94
N LEU A 46 -3.82 -5.30 -9.02
CA LEU A 46 -2.48 -5.61 -8.50
C LEU A 46 -2.47 -6.71 -7.42
N LEU A 47 -3.60 -6.99 -6.76
CA LEU A 47 -3.68 -8.02 -5.71
C LEU A 47 -3.19 -9.42 -6.12
N PRO A 48 -3.62 -9.99 -7.27
CA PRO A 48 -3.17 -11.33 -7.67
C PRO A 48 -1.68 -11.40 -8.01
N VAL A 49 -1.08 -10.28 -8.44
CA VAL A 49 0.32 -10.20 -8.87
C VAL A 49 1.26 -9.66 -7.80
N THR A 50 0.74 -9.25 -6.63
CA THR A 50 1.54 -8.58 -5.59
C THR A 50 2.77 -9.39 -5.15
N GLY A 51 2.67 -10.72 -5.04
CA GLY A 51 3.82 -11.56 -4.69
C GLY A 51 4.93 -11.49 -5.75
N HIS A 52 4.56 -11.68 -7.02
CA HIS A 52 5.49 -11.60 -8.14
C HIS A 52 6.10 -10.20 -8.30
N LEU A 53 5.30 -9.15 -8.07
CA LEU A 53 5.77 -7.77 -8.02
C LEU A 53 6.89 -7.59 -6.98
N VAL A 54 6.67 -8.04 -5.74
CA VAL A 54 7.66 -7.88 -4.64
C VAL A 54 8.93 -8.67 -4.94
N ASP A 55 8.79 -9.87 -5.49
CA ASP A 55 9.91 -10.76 -5.76
C ASP A 55 10.73 -10.31 -6.97
N GLN A 56 10.07 -9.96 -8.08
CA GLN A 56 10.71 -9.74 -9.39
C GLN A 56 10.94 -8.25 -9.71
N LEU A 57 10.13 -7.34 -9.19
CA LEU A 57 10.17 -5.90 -9.54
C LEU A 57 10.07 -5.01 -8.28
N PRO A 58 10.98 -5.18 -7.30
CA PRO A 58 10.93 -4.41 -6.06
C PRO A 58 11.08 -2.89 -6.26
N GLU A 59 11.75 -2.45 -7.31
CA GLU A 59 11.92 -1.03 -7.64
C GLU A 59 10.60 -0.33 -8.02
N ALA A 60 9.57 -1.09 -8.40
CA ALA A 60 8.24 -0.56 -8.63
C ALA A 60 7.47 -0.34 -7.32
N LEU A 61 7.91 -0.97 -6.23
CA LEU A 61 7.20 -0.93 -4.94
C LEU A 61 7.20 0.48 -4.35
N ASP A 62 8.32 1.20 -4.44
CA ASP A 62 8.42 2.61 -4.00
C ASP A 62 7.38 3.49 -4.70
N ARG A 63 7.26 3.34 -6.02
CA ARG A 63 6.30 4.10 -6.84
C ARG A 63 4.86 3.77 -6.46
N ILE A 64 4.55 2.49 -6.31
CA ILE A 64 3.22 2.04 -5.90
C ILE A 64 2.88 2.59 -4.52
N LEU A 65 3.78 2.48 -3.54
CA LEU A 65 3.55 2.98 -2.19
C LEU A 65 3.30 4.49 -2.16
N LEU A 66 4.07 5.27 -2.91
CA LEU A 66 3.88 6.71 -3.03
C LEU A 66 2.50 7.06 -3.57
N VAL A 67 2.07 6.41 -4.66
CA VAL A 67 0.75 6.67 -5.24
C VAL A 67 -0.37 6.23 -4.29
N LEU A 68 -0.27 5.05 -3.67
CA LEU A 68 -1.25 4.59 -2.68
C LEU A 68 -1.37 5.59 -1.51
N TRP A 69 -0.25 6.13 -1.02
CA TRP A 69 -0.26 7.12 0.05
C TRP A 69 -0.89 8.44 -0.38
N SER A 70 -0.64 8.89 -1.61
CA SER A 70 -1.31 10.06 -2.19
C SER A 70 -2.82 9.83 -2.24
N CYS A 71 -3.28 8.68 -2.73
CA CYS A 71 -4.72 8.35 -2.76
C CYS A 71 -5.36 8.46 -1.38
N LEU A 72 -4.69 7.95 -0.34
CA LEU A 72 -5.19 7.99 1.02
C LEU A 72 -5.20 9.41 1.63
N GLY A 73 -4.27 10.27 1.22
CA GLY A 73 -4.17 11.65 1.68
C GLY A 73 -5.14 12.60 0.99
N ASP A 74 -5.43 12.36 -0.29
CA ASP A 74 -6.31 13.22 -1.10
C ASP A 74 -7.80 12.87 -0.95
N THR A 75 -8.13 11.80 -0.22
CA THR A 75 -9.50 11.34 -0.09
C THR A 75 -10.23 12.06 1.05
N GLU A 76 -11.24 12.87 0.69
CA GLU A 76 -12.17 13.48 1.66
C GLU A 76 -13.17 12.48 2.26
N ASP A 77 -13.43 11.35 1.58
CA ASP A 77 -14.38 10.32 2.01
C ASP A 77 -13.71 8.97 2.32
N ALA A 78 -13.54 8.69 3.62
CA ALA A 78 -12.96 7.45 4.11
C ALA A 78 -13.79 6.18 3.79
N LEU A 79 -14.99 6.33 3.22
CA LEU A 79 -15.87 5.24 2.79
C LEU A 79 -15.90 5.05 1.27
N SER A 80 -15.06 5.77 0.52
CA SER A 80 -14.96 5.61 -0.94
C SER A 80 -14.55 4.18 -1.33
N SER A 81 -14.94 3.79 -2.55
CA SER A 81 -14.66 2.44 -3.06
C SER A 81 -13.15 2.20 -3.24
N SER A 82 -12.40 3.25 -3.62
CA SER A 82 -10.96 3.17 -3.79
C SER A 82 -10.24 3.02 -2.47
N VAL A 83 -10.65 3.70 -1.38
CA VAL A 83 -10.01 3.54 -0.06
C VAL A 83 -10.03 2.08 0.37
N GLY A 84 -11.16 1.40 0.19
CA GLY A 84 -11.29 -0.02 0.52
C GLY A 84 -10.32 -0.89 -0.28
N ALA A 85 -10.20 -0.66 -1.58
CA ALA A 85 -9.30 -1.40 -2.45
C ALA A 85 -7.82 -1.08 -2.16
N VAL A 86 -7.46 0.20 -2.09
CA VAL A 86 -6.12 0.73 -1.78
C VAL A 86 -5.63 0.18 -0.46
N MET A 87 -6.47 0.20 0.58
CA MET A 87 -6.11 -0.37 1.89
C MET A 87 -5.91 -1.88 1.83
N LYS A 88 -6.70 -2.62 1.04
CA LYS A 88 -6.49 -4.07 0.86
C LYS A 88 -5.16 -4.37 0.16
N LEU A 89 -4.81 -3.59 -0.87
CA LEU A 89 -3.52 -3.72 -1.55
C LEU A 89 -2.37 -3.36 -0.62
N LEU A 90 -2.48 -2.25 0.12
CA LEU A 90 -1.50 -1.86 1.12
C LEU A 90 -1.33 -2.95 2.19
N GLY A 91 -2.43 -3.46 2.74
CA GLY A 91 -2.44 -4.56 3.70
C GLY A 91 -1.83 -5.86 3.19
N LYS A 92 -1.79 -6.06 1.87
CA LYS A 92 -1.12 -7.18 1.21
C LYS A 92 0.37 -6.91 1.00
N ILE A 93 0.76 -5.69 0.66
CA ILE A 93 2.16 -5.29 0.48
C ILE A 93 2.90 -5.24 1.83
N VAL A 94 2.25 -4.78 2.89
CA VAL A 94 2.90 -4.53 4.19
C VAL A 94 3.34 -5.78 4.95
N VAL A 95 2.93 -6.96 4.50
CA VAL A 95 3.37 -8.23 5.11
C VAL A 95 4.69 -8.74 4.54
N TYR A 96 5.25 -8.09 3.52
CA TYR A 96 6.52 -8.48 2.93
C TYR A 96 7.67 -7.71 3.59
N ASP A 97 8.73 -8.44 3.99
CA ASP A 97 9.91 -7.85 4.66
C ASP A 97 10.61 -6.79 3.81
N LYS A 98 10.50 -6.90 2.49
CA LYS A 98 11.01 -5.91 1.53
C LYS A 98 10.43 -4.51 1.73
N LEU A 99 9.22 -4.40 2.30
CA LEU A 99 8.67 -3.11 2.68
C LEU A 99 9.42 -2.51 3.88
N ILE A 100 9.81 -3.31 4.86
CA ILE A 100 10.56 -2.85 6.04
C ILE A 100 11.89 -2.24 5.57
N GLU A 101 12.55 -2.87 4.59
CA GLU A 101 13.77 -2.34 3.98
C GLU A 101 13.54 -0.97 3.31
N ILE A 102 12.48 -0.83 2.52
CA ILE A 102 12.13 0.44 1.86
C ILE A 102 11.85 1.54 2.89
N LEU A 103 11.05 1.23 3.90
CA LEU A 103 10.72 2.17 4.98
C LEU A 103 11.96 2.56 5.80
N ALA A 104 12.89 1.63 6.02
CA ALA A 104 14.11 1.87 6.78
C ALA A 104 15.15 2.71 6.00
N ASN A 105 15.10 2.70 4.66
CA ASN A 105 16.08 3.36 3.80
C ASN A 105 15.86 4.88 3.69
N GLU A 106 14.83 5.45 4.32
CA GLU A 106 14.45 6.88 4.27
C GLU A 106 14.26 7.46 2.85
N THR A 107 14.32 6.63 1.80
CA THR A 107 14.15 7.04 0.39
C THR A 107 12.72 7.44 0.08
N VAL A 108 11.77 6.90 0.85
CA VAL A 108 10.33 7.15 0.71
C VAL A 108 9.78 7.66 2.03
N PHE A 109 9.33 8.91 2.07
CA PHE A 109 8.67 9.49 3.24
C PHE A 109 7.16 9.24 3.17
N LEU A 110 6.69 8.29 3.99
CA LEU A 110 5.26 7.93 4.10
C LEU A 110 4.73 8.38 5.46
N PRO A 111 4.17 9.60 5.57
CA PRO A 111 3.73 10.12 6.86
C PRO A 111 2.58 9.27 7.40
N LEU A 112 2.79 8.68 8.59
CA LEU A 112 1.77 7.87 9.26
C LEU A 112 0.50 8.66 9.59
N ASN A 113 0.63 9.98 9.68
CA ASN A 113 -0.50 10.88 9.92
C ASN A 113 -1.57 10.79 8.81
N THR A 114 -1.20 10.43 7.58
CA THR A 114 -2.14 10.17 6.47
C THR A 114 -3.11 9.04 6.79
N LEU A 115 -2.70 8.07 7.62
CA LEU A 115 -3.55 6.94 8.00
C LEU A 115 -4.51 7.26 9.16
N ARG A 116 -4.34 8.40 9.83
CA ARG A 116 -5.12 8.79 11.02
C ARG A 116 -6.64 8.73 10.80
N PRO A 117 -7.20 9.27 9.69
CA PRO A 117 -8.64 9.21 9.48
C PRO A 117 -9.17 7.79 9.51
N TYR A 118 -8.38 6.81 9.11
CA TYR A 118 -8.82 5.44 8.95
C TYR A 118 -8.67 4.57 10.22
N PHE A 119 -8.16 5.13 11.33
CA PHE A 119 -7.93 4.35 12.53
C PHE A 119 -9.24 3.73 13.07
N PRO A 120 -9.19 2.52 13.66
CA PRO A 120 -10.39 1.81 14.10
C PRO A 120 -11.27 2.60 15.07
N PHE A 121 -10.69 3.52 15.83
CA PHE A 121 -11.38 4.37 16.80
C PHE A 121 -12.01 5.63 16.19
N SER A 122 -11.59 6.06 14.99
CA SER A 122 -12.14 7.24 14.32
C SER A 122 -13.33 6.92 13.43
N ASN A 123 -13.44 5.69 12.90
CA ASN A 123 -14.51 5.32 11.96
C ASN A 123 -15.06 3.91 12.18
N ILE A 124 -16.11 3.79 13.00
CA ILE A 124 -16.78 2.52 13.33
C ILE A 124 -17.44 1.83 12.12
N LEU A 125 -17.65 2.56 11.03
CA LEU A 125 -18.29 2.06 9.81
C LEU A 125 -17.31 1.43 8.81
N LEU A 126 -16.00 1.46 9.06
CA LEU A 126 -15.02 0.89 8.14
C LEU A 126 -15.13 -0.64 8.04
N PRO A 127 -15.08 -1.21 6.82
CA PRO A 127 -15.05 -2.65 6.62
C PRO A 127 -13.91 -3.32 7.40
N THR A 128 -14.14 -4.53 7.93
CA THR A 128 -13.17 -5.27 8.74
C THR A 128 -11.83 -5.51 8.02
N SER A 129 -11.85 -5.72 6.69
CA SER A 129 -10.62 -5.86 5.89
C SER A 129 -9.77 -4.60 5.86
N VAL A 130 -10.40 -3.43 5.86
CA VAL A 130 -9.69 -2.13 5.90
C VAL A 130 -9.04 -1.95 7.27
N ARG A 131 -9.81 -2.18 8.34
CA ARG A 131 -9.29 -2.12 9.72
C ARG A 131 -8.11 -3.07 9.94
N LEU A 132 -8.19 -4.30 9.45
CA LEU A 132 -7.09 -5.26 9.52
C LEU A 132 -5.85 -4.78 8.76
N SER A 133 -6.03 -4.21 7.58
CA SER A 133 -4.92 -3.72 6.75
C SER A 133 -4.19 -2.57 7.43
N ILE A 134 -4.93 -1.69 8.11
CA ILE A 134 -4.36 -0.59 8.90
C ILE A 134 -3.56 -1.13 10.07
N VAL A 135 -4.12 -2.09 10.83
CA VAL A 135 -3.40 -2.72 11.95
C VAL A 135 -2.10 -3.39 11.47
N LYS A 136 -2.14 -4.10 10.34
CA LYS A 136 -0.94 -4.70 9.74
C LYS A 136 0.09 -3.64 9.33
N THR A 137 -0.37 -2.55 8.72
CA THR A 137 0.49 -1.44 8.31
C THR A 137 1.17 -0.83 9.54
N LEU A 138 0.41 -0.51 10.58
CA LEU A 138 0.94 0.04 11.83
C LEU A 138 1.94 -0.92 12.49
N HIS A 139 1.64 -2.22 12.50
CA HIS A 139 2.56 -3.23 13.02
C HIS A 139 3.88 -3.24 12.25
N SER A 140 3.85 -3.22 10.92
CA SER A 140 5.07 -3.19 10.09
C SER A 140 5.88 -1.92 10.32
N PHE A 141 5.24 -0.75 10.44
CA PHE A 141 5.92 0.51 10.76
C PHE A 141 6.54 0.49 12.17
N LEU A 142 5.85 -0.08 13.16
CA LEU A 142 6.37 -0.20 14.53
C LEU A 142 7.56 -1.18 14.63
N ALA A 143 7.67 -2.12 13.70
CA ALA A 143 8.80 -3.03 13.61
C ALA A 143 10.08 -2.36 13.09
N VAL A 144 9.97 -1.20 12.43
CA VAL A 144 11.14 -0.44 11.93
C VAL A 144 11.63 0.52 13.02
N GLU A 145 12.77 0.21 13.64
CA GLU A 145 13.30 1.00 14.76
C GLU A 145 13.78 2.41 14.36
N SER A 146 14.14 2.61 13.09
CA SER A 146 14.61 3.90 12.56
C SER A 146 13.48 4.90 12.30
N LEU A 147 12.22 4.47 12.24
CA LEU A 147 11.11 5.39 11.95
C LEU A 147 10.71 6.23 13.16
N PRO A 148 10.41 7.53 12.97
CA PRO A 148 9.98 8.41 14.04
C PRO A 148 8.61 8.00 14.59
N ARG A 149 8.57 7.51 15.83
CA ARG A 149 7.34 7.08 16.51
C ARG A 149 6.43 8.25 16.93
N THR A 150 6.93 9.48 16.86
CA THR A 150 6.22 10.71 17.23
C THR A 150 4.94 10.94 16.42
N ASP A 151 4.88 10.43 15.19
CA ASP A 151 3.70 10.59 14.31
C ASP A 151 2.48 9.78 14.79
N LEU A 152 2.69 8.73 15.60
CA LEU A 152 1.63 7.91 16.18
C LEU A 152 1.05 8.49 17.47
N CYS A 153 1.82 9.33 18.18
CA CYS A 153 1.45 9.84 19.50
C CYS A 153 0.50 11.05 19.48
N VAL A 154 0.16 11.59 18.30
CA VAL A 154 -0.79 12.72 18.18
C VAL A 154 -2.20 12.21 17.88
N LEU A 155 -2.62 11.12 18.52
CA LEU A 155 -4.04 10.79 18.57
C LEU A 155 -4.75 11.82 19.43
N PRO A 156 -5.89 12.40 18.97
CA PRO A 156 -6.64 13.31 19.82
C PRO A 156 -6.98 12.57 21.10
N SER A 157 -6.63 13.17 22.24
CA SER A 157 -7.03 12.68 23.56
C SER A 157 -8.51 12.29 23.51
N PRO A 158 -8.93 11.16 24.09
CA PRO A 158 -10.34 10.88 24.22
C PRO A 158 -10.96 12.11 24.88
N LEU A 159 -12.00 12.66 24.27
CA LEU A 159 -12.74 13.80 24.79
C LEU A 159 -13.26 13.40 26.17
N ILE A 160 -12.47 13.67 27.22
CA ILE A 160 -12.99 13.80 28.56
C ILE A 160 -13.73 15.12 28.52
N SER A 161 -14.99 15.04 28.08
CA SER A 161 -15.97 16.09 28.28
C SER A 161 -16.01 16.32 29.78
N ASN A 162 -15.35 17.38 30.24
CA ASN A 162 -15.57 17.94 31.56
C ASN A 162 -17.04 18.38 31.61
N SER A 163 -17.91 17.47 32.05
CA SER A 163 -19.26 17.80 32.45
C SER A 163 -19.15 18.56 33.77
N HIS A 164 -18.99 19.87 33.67
CA HIS A 164 -19.43 20.78 34.71
C HIS A 164 -20.95 20.89 34.63
N TYR A 165 -21.65 20.10 35.45
CA TYR A 165 -22.95 20.43 36.03
C TYR A 165 -23.04 19.76 37.40
#